data_AF-A0A354TPZ0-F1
#
_entry.id   AF-A0A354TPZ0-F1
#
_cell.length_a   1.000
_cell.length_b   1.000
_cell.length_c   1.000
_cell.angle_alpha   90.00
_cell.angle_beta   90.00
_cell.angle_gamma   90.00
#
_symmetry.space_group_name_H-M   'P 1'
#
loop_
_entity.id
_entity.type
_entity.pdbx_description
1 polymer ?
#
loop_
_entity_poly.entity_id
_entity_poly.type
_entity_poly.pdbx_seq_one_letter_code
_entity_poly.pdbx_strand_id
1 'polypeptide(L)'
;MSEERFQVRIAGFTDTGLKRQLNEDHIGFDQELGIAVLADGMGGHQSGEIASHMAVESVLEQLQSMCKPKPTESITGSQLLDYVSNTIS
;
A
#
# COMPACT_ATOMS: atom_id res chain seq x y z
N MET A 1 7.25 7.75 -27.04
CA MET A 1 7.43 8.93 -26.18
C MET A 1 7.66 8.40 -24.78
N SER A 2 8.86 8.60 -24.23
CA SER A 2 9.16 8.22 -22.85
C SER A 2 8.41 9.16 -21.92
N GLU A 3 7.45 8.66 -21.16
CA GLU A 3 6.83 9.45 -20.10
C GLU A 3 7.90 9.76 -19.06
N GLU A 4 8.19 11.05 -18.85
CA GLU A 4 8.94 11.48 -17.67
C GLU A 4 8.12 11.12 -16.44
N ARG A 5 8.62 10.15 -15.66
CA ARG A 5 8.05 9.85 -14.35
C ARG A 5 8.60 10.86 -13.36
N PHE A 6 7.71 11.66 -12.79
CA PHE A 6 8.03 12.49 -11.64
C PHE A 6 8.44 11.59 -10.47
N GLN A 7 9.64 11.82 -9.93
CA GLN A 7 10.14 11.09 -8.77
C GLN A 7 10.02 11.95 -7.51
N VAL A 8 9.24 11.49 -6.54
CA VAL A 8 9.07 12.16 -5.24
C VAL A 8 10.15 11.69 -4.30
N ARG A 9 10.97 12.58 -3.73
CA ARG A 9 11.94 12.22 -2.68
C ARG A 9 11.26 12.20 -1.32
N ILE A 10 11.34 11.07 -0.63
CA ILE A 10 10.68 10.83 0.66
C ILE A 10 11.74 10.59 1.73
N ALA A 11 11.53 11.19 2.91
CA ALA A 11 12.30 10.93 4.12
C ALA A 11 11.35 10.94 5.31
N GLY A 12 11.60 10.06 6.28
CA GLY A 12 10.79 9.92 7.49
C GLY A 12 11.64 10.04 8.75
N PHE A 13 11.09 10.69 9.77
CA PHE A 13 11.65 10.76 11.12
C PHE A 13 10.49 10.84 12.12
N THR A 14 10.61 10.15 13.24
CA THR A 14 9.63 10.19 14.33
C THR A 14 10.36 10.17 15.68
N ASP A 15 9.74 10.74 16.71
CA ASP A 15 10.27 10.86 18.06
C ASP A 15 9.14 10.62 19.07
N THR A 16 9.43 9.91 20.16
CA THR A 16 8.45 9.63 21.23
C THR A 16 7.94 10.90 21.92
N GLY A 17 8.73 11.97 21.88
CA GLY A 17 8.52 13.18 22.66
C GLY A 17 8.86 12.99 24.13
N LEU A 18 8.52 14.00 24.93
CA LEU A 18 8.95 14.10 26.33
C LEU A 18 8.00 13.46 27.35
N LYS A 19 6.79 13.07 26.93
CA LYS A 19 5.70 12.67 27.84
C LYS A 19 5.32 11.20 27.76
N ARG A 20 5.41 10.60 26.58
CA ARG A 20 5.04 9.20 26.36
C ARG A 20 6.22 8.30 26.67
N GLN A 21 5.95 7.07 27.11
CA GLN A 21 7.00 6.06 27.30
C GLN A 21 7.35 5.33 26.00
N LEU A 22 6.36 5.19 25.11
CA LEU A 22 6.49 4.51 23.84
C LEU A 22 6.00 5.44 22.72
N ASN A 23 6.67 5.35 21.57
CA ASN A 23 6.21 6.02 20.37
C ASN A 23 5.14 5.14 19.70
N GLU A 24 3.95 5.68 19.53
CA GLU A 24 2.84 5.00 18.88
C GLU A 24 2.66 5.46 17.43
N ASP A 25 3.52 6.37 16.95
CA ASP A 25 3.58 6.78 15.55
C ASP A 25 4.44 5.80 14.75
N HIS A 26 3.97 5.40 13.56
CA HIS A 26 4.74 4.59 12.62
C HIS A 26 4.74 5.21 11.22
N ILE A 27 5.88 5.19 10.54
CA ILE A 27 6.08 5.70 9.18
C ILE A 27 6.54 4.57 8.27
N GLY A 28 5.97 4.47 7.07
CA GLY A 28 6.43 3.59 5.99
C GLY A 28 6.29 4.26 4.64
N PHE A 29 7.15 3.93 3.68
CA PHE A 29 7.11 4.55 2.35
C PHE A 29 7.72 3.66 1.26
N ASP A 30 7.32 3.94 0.02
CA ASP A 30 7.89 3.39 -1.21
C ASP A 30 8.35 4.57 -2.10
N GLN A 31 9.66 4.73 -2.21
CA GLN A 31 10.31 5.83 -2.92
C GLN A 31 10.13 5.73 -4.45
N GLU A 32 10.02 4.52 -4.99
CA GLU A 32 9.89 4.30 -6.44
C GLU A 32 8.46 4.54 -6.90
N LEU A 33 7.49 4.15 -6.07
CA LEU A 33 6.06 4.38 -6.31
C LEU A 33 5.57 5.74 -5.82
N GLY A 34 6.38 6.47 -5.04
CA GLY A 34 5.99 7.76 -4.48
C GLY A 34 4.92 7.67 -3.39
N ILE A 35 4.89 6.56 -2.63
CA ILE A 35 3.91 6.31 -1.58
C ILE A 35 4.53 6.63 -0.23
N ALA A 36 3.80 7.32 0.64
CA ALA A 36 4.14 7.48 2.05
C ALA A 36 2.91 7.25 2.91
N VAL A 37 3.10 6.59 4.05
CA VAL A 37 2.05 6.23 5.02
C VAL A 37 2.53 6.62 6.42
N LEU A 38 1.66 7.27 7.17
CA LEU A 38 1.84 7.61 8.58
C LEU A 38 0.60 7.15 9.35
N ALA A 39 0.80 6.45 10.47
CA ALA A 39 -0.27 6.08 11.38
C ALA A 39 0.10 6.47 12.82
N ASP A 40 -0.86 7.06 13.55
CA ASP A 40 -0.80 7.36 14.98
C ASP A 40 -1.63 6.30 15.74
N GLY A 41 -0.97 5.54 16.59
CA GLY A 41 -1.59 4.52 17.43
C GLY A 41 -2.23 5.13 18.65
N MET A 42 -3.56 5.03 18.77
CA MET A 42 -4.30 5.51 19.95
C MET A 42 -4.21 4.52 21.13
N GLY A 43 -3.03 4.28 21.70
CA GLY A 43 -2.77 3.16 22.61
C GLY A 43 -3.07 3.39 24.08
N GLY A 44 -4.26 3.92 24.41
CA GLY A 44 -4.71 4.10 25.78
C GLY A 44 -4.72 2.83 26.66
N HIS A 45 -4.53 1.61 26.09
CA HIS A 45 -4.62 0.31 26.80
C HIS A 45 -3.67 -0.81 26.27
N GLN A 46 -2.43 -0.52 25.85
CA GLN A 46 -1.31 -1.49 25.63
C GLN A 46 -1.02 -2.03 24.21
N SER A 47 -1.35 -1.36 23.10
CA SER A 47 -0.89 -1.82 21.77
C SER A 47 -0.92 -0.73 20.68
N GLY A 48 -0.78 0.55 21.04
CA GLY A 48 -0.84 1.62 20.05
C GLY A 48 0.26 1.49 19.00
N GLU A 49 1.47 1.12 19.44
CA GLU A 49 2.63 0.85 18.60
C GLU A 49 2.41 -0.32 17.64
N ILE A 50 1.72 -1.38 18.08
CA ILE A 50 1.41 -2.54 17.25
C ILE A 50 0.33 -2.19 16.22
N ALA A 51 -0.68 -1.44 16.64
CA ALA A 51 -1.77 -1.01 15.77
C ALA A 51 -1.27 -0.09 14.64
N SER A 52 -0.44 0.91 14.96
CA SER A 52 0.11 1.82 13.96
C SER A 52 1.07 1.12 13.00
N HIS A 53 1.92 0.22 13.50
CA HIS A 53 2.78 -0.62 12.67
C HIS A 53 1.97 -1.45 11.67
N MET A 54 0.97 -2.21 12.17
CA MET A 54 0.11 -3.05 11.34
C MET A 54 -0.67 -2.23 10.29
N ALA A 55 -1.15 -1.04 10.66
CA ALA A 55 -1.83 -0.14 9.74
C ALA A 55 -0.91 0.32 8.60
N VAL A 56 0.32 0.73 8.92
CA VAL A 56 1.31 1.15 7.92
C VAL A 56 1.65 0.02 6.97
N GLU A 57 1.99 -1.17 7.49
CA GLU A 57 2.34 -2.32 6.66
C GLU A 57 1.18 -2.72 5.74
N SER A 58 -0.02 -2.89 6.29
CA SER A 58 -1.19 -3.34 5.51
C SER A 58 -1.55 -2.35 4.39
N VAL A 59 -1.51 -1.05 4.68
CA VAL A 59 -1.82 -0.02 3.69
C VAL A 59 -0.72 0.05 2.62
N LEU A 60 0.55 -0.01 3.02
CA LEU A 60 1.66 0.05 2.08
C LEU A 60 1.64 -1.15 1.11
N GLU A 61 1.45 -2.36 1.62
CA GLU A 61 1.35 -3.58 0.80
C GLU A 61 0.18 -3.49 -0.19
N GLN A 62 -0.98 -3.02 0.27
CA GLN A 62 -2.15 -2.92 -0.58
C GLN A 62 -1.97 -1.88 -1.69
N LEU A 63 -1.38 -0.72 -1.39
CA LEU A 63 -1.09 0.31 -2.39
C LEU A 63 -0.03 -0.18 -3.40
N GLN A 64 1.03 -0.84 -2.93
CA GLN A 64 2.04 -1.46 -3.79
C GLN A 64 1.41 -2.48 -4.75
N SER A 65 0.47 -3.30 -4.27
CA SER A 65 -0.26 -4.27 -5.10
C SER A 65 -1.13 -3.58 -6.17
N MET A 66 -1.82 -2.50 -5.83
CA MET A 66 -2.64 -1.74 -6.78
C MET A 66 -1.81 -1.03 -7.86
N CYS A 67 -0.59 -0.59 -7.52
CA CYS A 67 0.32 0.06 -8.47
C CYS A 67 1.04 -0.91 -9.40
N LYS A 68 1.12 -2.20 -9.04
CA LYS A 68 1.64 -3.22 -9.95
C LYS A 68 0.62 -3.45 -11.07
N PRO A 69 1.03 -3.39 -12.35
CA PRO A 69 0.13 -3.73 -13.43
C PRO A 69 -0.36 -5.16 -13.21
N LYS A 70 -1.69 -5.34 -13.18
CA LYS A 70 -2.24 -6.70 -13.15
C LYS A 70 -1.67 -7.45 -14.36
N PRO A 71 -1.14 -8.66 -14.19
CA PRO A 71 -0.72 -9.46 -15.34
C PRO A 71 -1.91 -9.53 -16.30
N THR A 72 -1.70 -9.03 -17.52
CA THR A 72 -2.67 -9.22 -18.59
C THR A 72 -2.62 -10.69 -18.94
N GLU A 73 -3.52 -11.48 -18.35
CA GLU A 73 -3.68 -12.87 -18.75
C GLU A 73 -4.13 -12.89 -20.21
N SER A 74 -3.32 -13.50 -21.06
CA SER A 74 -3.70 -13.79 -22.43
C SER A 74 -4.83 -14.84 -22.40
N ILE A 75 -6.04 -14.41 -22.73
CA ILE A 75 -7.17 -15.31 -22.95
C ILE A 75 -6.91 -16.17 -24.19
N THR A 76 -7.14 -17.46 -24.05
CA THR A 76 -7.07 -18.43 -25.15
C THR A 76 -8.35 -18.32 -26.00
N GLY A 77 -8.28 -18.62 -27.30
CA GLY A 77 -9.46 -18.59 -28.18
C GLY A 77 -10.63 -19.47 -27.70
N SER A 78 -10.34 -20.57 -26.99
CA SER A 78 -11.35 -21.42 -26.35
C SER A 78 -12.11 -20.71 -25.23
N GLN A 79 -11.42 -19.95 -24.38
CA GLN A 79 -12.02 -19.20 -23.28
C GLN A 79 -12.95 -18.08 -23.78
N LEU A 80 -12.62 -17.47 -24.93
CA LEU A 80 -13.50 -16.51 -25.60
C LEU A 80 -14.78 -17.17 -26.16
N LEU A 81 -14.64 -18.33 -26.80
CA LEU A 81 -15.78 -19.06 -27.36
C LEU A 81 -16.76 -19.52 -26.28
N ASP A 82 -16.26 -19.99 -25.14
CA ASP A 82 -17.09 -20.37 -23.98
C ASP A 82 -17.86 -19.16 -23.42
N TYR A 83 -17.20 -18.00 -23.32
CA TYR A 83 -17.82 -16.78 -22.79
C TYR A 83 -18.94 -16.25 -23.70
N VAL A 84 -18.68 -16.22 -25.01
CA VAL A 84 -19.68 -15.79 -26.01
C VAL A 84 -20.88 -16.74 -26.01
N SER A 85 -20.64 -18.04 -25.93
CA SER A 85 -21.71 -19.05 -25.95
C SER A 85 -22.65 -18.95 -24.75
N ASN A 86 -22.13 -18.60 -23.57
CA ASN A 86 -22.93 -18.47 -22.35
C ASN A 86 -23.61 -17.10 -22.16
N THR A 87 -23.25 -16.10 -22.97
CA THR A 87 -23.79 -14.73 -22.83
C THR A 87 -24.93 -14.44 -23.81
N ILE A 88 -25.00 -15.16 -24.93
CA ILE A 88 -26.02 -14.95 -25.99
C ILE A 88 -27.23 -15.90 -25.81
N SER A 89 -27.48 -16.40 -24.61
CA SER A 89 -28.67 -17.21 -24.33
C SER A 89 -29.85 -16.41 -23.78
#